data_AF-A0A5C9CTI1-F1
#
_entry.id   AF-A0A5C9CTI1-F1
#
_cell.length_a   1.000
_cell.length_b   1.000
_cell.length_c   1.000
_cell.angle_alpha   90.00
_cell.angle_beta   90.00
_cell.angle_gamma   90.00
#
_symmetry.space_group_name_H-M   'P 1'
#
loop_
_entity.id
_entity.type
_entity.pdbx_description
1 polymer ?
#
loop_
_entity_poly.entity_id
_entity_poly.type
_entity_poly.pdbx_seq_one_letter_code
_entity_poly.pdbx_strand_id
1 'polypeptide(L)'
;MTGLNFGVVLALVMAWGGAGYWAGDHNRNNAWLAKQAIEAKDAKKKLDDEIDRSRKAAETHLAEQQMLMKSYSTLEEKFHAVIQRPLVVYRDRPGSNVAAADVAAAQGGGSCTGESAAGVSADSDSSTVHSVGLSLGAVWVWNSALTGADSPIGGCGAADTTGQTCAADSGIGIEDAWQNHIENAKSCAVDRLRQQRLIDYIQAHEPKGETIP
;
A
#
# COMPACT_ATOMS: atom_id res chain seq x y z
N MET A 1 -70.10 -9.79 -70.06
CA MET A 1 -69.06 -8.80 -69.71
C MET A 1 -68.80 -8.85 -68.22
N THR A 2 -68.05 -9.84 -67.72
CA THR A 2 -67.78 -10.04 -66.27
C THR A 2 -66.44 -10.78 -66.05
N GLY A 3 -65.38 -10.35 -66.75
CA GLY A 3 -64.08 -11.04 -66.71
C GLY A 3 -62.90 -10.22 -66.20
N LEU A 4 -63.04 -8.90 -65.99
CA LEU A 4 -61.87 -8.00 -65.85
C LEU A 4 -61.50 -7.59 -64.40
N ASN A 5 -62.25 -8.00 -63.37
CA ASN A 5 -62.08 -7.44 -62.01
C ASN A 5 -61.26 -8.30 -61.04
N PHE A 6 -61.05 -9.59 -61.29
CA PHE A 6 -60.37 -10.46 -60.31
C PHE A 6 -58.85 -10.26 -60.27
N GLY A 7 -58.21 -10.00 -61.42
CA GLY A 7 -56.76 -9.79 -61.49
C GLY A 7 -56.30 -8.50 -60.80
N VAL A 8 -57.08 -7.43 -60.90
CA VAL A 8 -56.78 -6.13 -60.26
C VAL A 8 -56.89 -6.23 -58.74
N VAL A 9 -57.91 -6.92 -58.23
CA VAL A 9 -58.09 -7.13 -56.78
C VAL A 9 -56.96 -7.98 -56.21
N LEU A 10 -56.56 -9.06 -56.89
CA LEU A 10 -55.46 -9.91 -56.45
C LEU A 10 -54.11 -9.15 -56.43
N ALA A 11 -53.85 -8.34 -57.45
CA ALA A 11 -52.64 -7.51 -57.52
C ALA A 11 -52.59 -6.46 -56.40
N LEU A 12 -53.73 -5.85 -56.06
CA LEU A 12 -53.84 -4.92 -54.93
C LEU A 12 -53.59 -5.60 -53.60
N VAL A 13 -54.17 -6.78 -53.35
CA VAL A 13 -53.94 -7.53 -52.09
C VAL A 13 -52.46 -7.92 -51.94
N MET A 14 -51.82 -8.39 -53.02
CA MET A 14 -50.39 -8.71 -53.02
C MET A 14 -49.51 -7.47 -52.79
N ALA A 15 -49.85 -6.34 -53.42
CA ALA A 15 -49.10 -5.08 -53.24
C ALA A 15 -49.20 -4.56 -51.80
N TRP A 16 -50.38 -4.63 -51.18
CA TRP A 16 -50.57 -4.25 -49.77
C TRP A 16 -49.90 -5.22 -48.80
N GLY A 17 -49.97 -6.53 -49.07
CA GLY A 17 -49.27 -7.54 -48.28
C GLY A 17 -47.75 -7.39 -48.32
N GLY A 18 -47.19 -7.14 -49.51
CA GLY A 18 -45.75 -6.88 -49.70
C GLY A 18 -45.26 -5.60 -49.02
N ALA A 19 -46.04 -4.52 -49.09
CA ALA A 19 -45.72 -3.26 -48.40
C ALA A 19 -45.75 -3.42 -46.87
N GLY A 20 -46.72 -4.17 -46.33
CA GLY A 20 -46.79 -4.47 -44.90
C GLY A 20 -45.62 -5.32 -44.40
N TYR A 21 -45.23 -6.35 -45.15
CA TYR A 21 -44.07 -7.19 -44.80
C TYR A 21 -42.76 -6.40 -44.80
N TRP A 22 -42.54 -5.57 -45.83
CA TRP A 22 -41.33 -4.74 -45.93
C TRP A 22 -41.23 -3.70 -44.82
N ALA A 23 -42.33 -3.03 -44.47
CA ALA A 23 -42.37 -2.09 -43.35
C ALA A 23 -42.12 -2.78 -42.00
N GLY A 24 -42.63 -4.00 -41.81
CA GLY A 24 -42.41 -4.80 -40.60
C GLY A 24 -40.95 -5.25 -40.43
N ASP A 25 -40.32 -5.74 -41.50
CA ASP A 25 -38.92 -6.17 -41.50
C ASP A 25 -37.97 -4.99 -41.23
N HIS A 26 -38.23 -3.84 -41.88
CA HIS A 26 -37.42 -2.64 -41.68
C HIS A 26 -37.50 -2.11 -40.23
N ASN A 27 -38.68 -2.15 -39.61
CA ASN A 27 -38.83 -1.77 -38.20
C ASN A 27 -38.11 -2.73 -37.25
N ARG A 28 -38.10 -4.04 -37.53
CA ARG A 28 -37.34 -5.02 -36.72
C ARG A 28 -35.84 -4.78 -36.82
N ASN A 29 -35.32 -4.52 -38.03
CA ASN A 29 -33.91 -4.24 -38.24
C ASN A 29 -33.48 -2.92 -37.57
N ASN A 30 -34.29 -1.86 -37.68
CA ASN A 30 -34.01 -0.58 -37.01
C ASN A 30 -34.04 -0.71 -35.49
N ALA A 31 -34.98 -1.48 -34.92
CA ALA A 31 -35.03 -1.75 -33.49
C ALA A 31 -33.81 -2.54 -33.00
N TRP A 32 -33.35 -3.52 -33.78
CA TRP A 32 -32.15 -4.29 -33.48
C TRP A 32 -30.88 -3.43 -33.54
N LEU A 33 -30.72 -2.61 -34.59
CA LEU A 33 -29.60 -1.67 -34.73
C LEU A 33 -29.57 -0.64 -33.60
N ALA A 34 -30.73 -0.10 -33.21
CA ALA A 34 -30.83 0.82 -32.09
C ALA A 34 -30.39 0.16 -30.77
N LYS A 35 -30.78 -1.11 -30.54
CA LYS A 35 -30.35 -1.87 -29.37
C LYS A 35 -28.84 -2.11 -29.35
N GLN A 36 -28.25 -2.53 -30.47
CA GLN A 36 -26.80 -2.69 -30.59
C GLN A 36 -26.05 -1.37 -30.32
N ALA A 37 -26.55 -0.25 -30.83
CA ALA A 37 -25.92 1.04 -30.62
C ALA A 37 -25.92 1.46 -29.13
N ILE A 38 -26.95 1.07 -28.37
CA ILE A 38 -27.01 1.29 -26.91
C ILE A 38 -26.01 0.38 -26.21
N GLU A 39 -26.00 -0.91 -26.53
CA GLU A 39 -25.06 -1.88 -25.93
C GLU A 39 -23.60 -1.49 -26.17
N ALA A 40 -23.26 -1.03 -27.38
CA ALA A 40 -21.92 -0.54 -27.71
C ALA A 40 -21.53 0.73 -26.93
N LYS A 41 -22.48 1.65 -26.71
CA LYS A 41 -22.25 2.85 -25.89
C LYS A 41 -22.03 2.48 -24.42
N ASP A 42 -22.82 1.55 -23.89
CA ASP A 42 -22.69 1.07 -22.51
C ASP A 42 -21.36 0.32 -22.30
N ALA A 43 -20.95 -0.52 -23.26
CA ALA A 43 -19.67 -1.20 -23.23
C ALA A 43 -18.50 -0.21 -23.27
N LYS A 44 -18.57 0.80 -24.16
CA LYS A 44 -17.56 1.87 -24.21
C LYS A 44 -17.48 2.63 -22.90
N LYS A 45 -18.63 3.02 -22.34
CA LYS A 45 -18.67 3.75 -21.05
C LYS A 45 -18.03 2.94 -19.93
N LYS A 46 -18.31 1.63 -19.83
CA LYS A 46 -17.68 0.75 -18.84
C LYS A 46 -16.17 0.67 -19.01
N LEU A 47 -15.68 0.62 -20.26
CA LEU A 47 -14.25 0.64 -20.54
C LEU A 47 -13.61 1.98 -20.13
N ASP A 48 -14.24 3.10 -20.48
CA ASP A 48 -13.78 4.44 -20.10
C ASP A 48 -13.74 4.58 -18.56
N ASP A 49 -14.78 4.10 -17.85
CA ASP A 49 -14.84 4.07 -16.39
C ASP A 49 -13.70 3.22 -15.78
N GLU A 50 -13.35 2.07 -16.40
CA GLU A 50 -12.22 1.23 -15.97
C GLU A 50 -10.88 1.93 -16.16
N ILE A 51 -10.68 2.56 -17.33
CA ILE A 51 -9.47 3.31 -17.64
C ILE A 51 -9.29 4.46 -16.64
N ASP A 52 -10.36 5.18 -16.31
CA ASP A 52 -10.31 6.26 -15.32
C ASP A 52 -9.98 5.74 -13.91
N ARG A 53 -10.53 4.59 -13.51
CA ARG A 53 -10.16 3.96 -12.22
C ARG A 53 -8.70 3.55 -12.19
N SER A 54 -8.20 2.91 -13.26
CA SER A 54 -6.80 2.50 -13.35
C SER A 54 -5.83 3.70 -13.36
N ARG A 55 -6.17 4.78 -14.07
CA ARG A 55 -5.38 6.02 -14.08
C ARG A 55 -5.32 6.65 -12.70
N LYS A 56 -6.47 6.79 -12.01
CA LYS A 56 -6.51 7.33 -10.64
C LYS A 56 -5.65 6.50 -9.69
N ALA A 57 -5.74 5.17 -9.75
CA ALA A 57 -4.92 4.29 -8.93
C ALA A 57 -3.42 4.49 -9.20
N ALA A 58 -3.01 4.59 -10.47
CA ALA A 58 -1.62 4.85 -10.85
C ALA A 58 -1.13 6.23 -10.36
N GLU A 59 -1.95 7.27 -10.51
CA GLU A 59 -1.63 8.62 -10.02
C GLU A 59 -1.47 8.65 -8.49
N THR A 60 -2.36 7.96 -7.75
CA THR A 60 -2.25 7.81 -6.30
C THR A 60 -0.94 7.12 -5.91
N HIS A 61 -0.58 6.01 -6.57
CA HIS A 61 0.67 5.32 -6.28
C HIS A 61 1.91 6.16 -6.59
N LEU A 62 1.91 6.93 -7.69
CA LEU A 62 3.01 7.84 -8.00
C LEU A 62 3.13 8.96 -6.96
N ALA A 63 2.01 9.53 -6.51
CA ALA A 63 2.00 10.55 -5.47
C ALA A 63 2.51 9.99 -4.13
N GLU A 64 2.09 8.78 -3.75
CA GLU A 64 2.58 8.08 -2.56
C GLU A 64 4.10 7.86 -2.63
N GLN A 65 4.62 7.39 -3.77
CA GLN A 65 6.07 7.22 -3.95
C GLN A 65 6.85 8.53 -3.85
N GLN A 66 6.34 9.61 -4.42
CA GLN A 66 6.96 10.94 -4.30
C GLN A 66 6.97 11.43 -2.85
N MET A 67 5.87 11.22 -2.12
CA MET A 67 5.80 11.57 -0.69
C MET A 67 6.81 10.76 0.13
N LEU A 68 6.95 9.45 -0.14
CA LEU A 68 7.94 8.60 0.51
C LEU A 68 9.37 9.07 0.20
N MET A 69 9.70 9.37 -1.07
CA MET A 69 11.03 9.88 -1.42
C MET A 69 11.35 11.20 -0.69
N LYS A 70 10.36 12.09 -0.56
CA LYS A 70 10.52 13.33 0.17
C LYS A 70 10.77 13.08 1.67
N SER A 71 10.01 12.20 2.30
CA SER A 71 10.21 11.86 3.72
C SER A 71 11.60 11.28 3.96
N TYR A 72 12.09 10.38 3.10
CA TYR A 72 13.44 9.84 3.18
C TYR A 72 14.51 10.93 3.10
N SER A 73 14.40 11.85 2.15
CA SER A 73 15.39 12.93 1.99
C SER A 73 15.46 13.85 3.22
N THR A 74 14.31 14.17 3.83
CA THR A 74 14.27 14.96 5.07
C THR A 74 14.87 14.18 6.23
N LEU A 75 14.58 12.88 6.33
CA LEU A 75 15.11 12.03 7.38
C LEU A 75 16.63 11.87 7.27
N GLU A 76 17.17 11.76 6.05
CA GLU A 76 18.60 11.66 5.78
C GLU A 76 19.38 12.91 6.24
N GLU A 77 18.86 14.11 5.97
CA GLU A 77 19.45 15.36 6.47
C GLU A 77 19.53 15.37 8.00
N LYS A 78 18.46 14.94 8.67
CA LYS A 78 18.39 14.87 10.14
C LYS A 78 19.28 13.78 10.70
N PHE A 79 19.38 12.64 10.02
CA PHE A 79 20.30 11.56 10.36
C PHE A 79 21.75 12.05 10.37
N HIS A 80 22.17 12.79 9.34
CA HIS A 80 23.51 13.36 9.29
C HIS A 80 23.83 14.30 10.45
N ALA A 81 22.83 15.05 10.95
CA ALA A 81 23.01 15.89 12.13
C ALA A 81 23.18 15.08 13.44
N VAL A 82 22.61 13.88 13.51
CA VAL A 82 22.67 13.01 14.69
C VAL A 82 23.95 12.17 14.73
N ILE A 83 24.41 11.63 13.60
CA ILE A 83 25.64 10.81 13.56
C ILE A 83 26.93 11.59 13.86
N GLN A 84 26.89 12.92 13.79
CA GLN A 84 28.01 13.77 14.20
C GLN A 84 28.21 13.81 15.73
N ARG A 85 27.36 13.10 16.49
CA ARG A 85 27.31 13.09 17.95
C ARG A 85 27.64 11.70 18.49
N PRO A 86 28.04 11.58 19.77
CA PRO A 86 28.18 10.27 20.40
C PRO A 86 26.82 9.57 20.50
N LEU A 87 26.65 8.50 19.72
CA LEU A 87 25.47 7.62 19.74
C LEU A 87 25.51 6.57 20.86
N VAL A 88 26.70 6.42 21.44
CA VAL A 88 26.99 5.45 22.47
C VAL A 88 27.29 6.20 23.76
N VAL A 89 26.59 5.82 24.83
CA VAL A 89 26.74 6.40 26.17
C VAL A 89 27.33 5.34 27.09
N TYR A 90 28.37 5.70 27.83
CA TYR A 90 28.92 4.86 28.89
C TYR A 90 28.12 5.09 30.16
N ARG A 91 27.59 4.01 30.76
CA ARG A 91 26.90 4.06 32.05
C ARG A 91 27.76 3.42 33.12
N ASP A 92 27.99 4.20 34.17
CA ASP A 92 28.50 3.72 35.45
C ASP A 92 27.34 3.02 36.15
N ARG A 93 27.40 1.69 36.25
CA ARG A 93 26.32 0.89 36.83
C ARG A 93 26.53 0.76 38.34
N PRO A 94 25.72 1.39 39.21
CA PRO A 94 25.24 0.70 40.39
C PRO A 94 24.03 -0.13 39.95
N GLY A 95 24.01 -1.42 40.26
CA GLY A 95 22.87 -2.26 39.91
C GLY A 95 21.59 -1.70 40.51
N SER A 96 20.71 -1.09 39.70
CA SER A 96 19.30 -0.93 40.01
C SER A 96 18.54 -0.40 38.81
N ASN A 97 17.44 -1.09 38.55
CA ASN A 97 16.38 -0.80 37.59
C ASN A 97 16.02 0.68 37.57
N VAL A 98 16.19 1.32 36.41
CA VAL A 98 15.41 2.52 36.08
C VAL A 98 14.52 2.11 34.92
N ALA A 99 13.22 2.31 35.12
CA ALA A 99 12.15 1.91 34.23
C ALA A 99 12.53 2.19 32.77
N ALA A 100 12.48 1.15 31.94
CA ALA A 100 12.49 1.28 30.50
C ALA A 100 11.51 2.40 30.15
N ALA A 101 12.01 3.46 29.52
CA ALA A 101 11.13 4.43 28.89
C ALA A 101 10.17 3.61 28.04
N ASP A 102 8.86 3.72 28.31
CA ASP A 102 7.83 3.07 27.51
C ASP A 102 8.14 3.38 26.06
N VAL A 103 8.67 2.38 25.35
CA VAL A 103 8.87 2.43 23.91
C VAL A 103 7.45 2.28 23.36
N ALA A 104 6.71 3.37 23.42
CA ALA A 104 5.38 3.46 22.86
C ALA A 104 5.51 3.04 21.40
N ALA A 105 4.95 1.88 21.09
CA ALA A 105 4.81 1.37 19.75
C ALA A 105 4.26 2.50 18.87
N ALA A 106 5.11 3.00 17.96
CA ALA A 106 4.67 3.92 16.94
C ALA A 106 3.70 3.17 16.03
N GLN A 107 2.40 3.27 16.35
CA GLN A 107 1.32 2.95 15.43
C GLN A 107 1.32 4.01 14.32
N GLY A 108 2.18 3.82 13.32
CA GLY A 108 2.27 4.66 12.13
C GLY A 108 2.50 3.76 10.92
N GLY A 109 1.52 3.71 10.03
CA GLY A 109 1.38 2.72 8.96
C GLY A 109 2.65 2.49 8.13
N GLY A 110 3.21 1.29 8.28
CA GLY A 110 4.21 0.68 7.42
C GLY A 110 4.29 -0.80 7.78
N SER A 111 3.82 -1.67 6.88
CA SER A 111 3.67 -3.12 7.11
C SER A 111 4.98 -3.79 7.55
N CYS A 112 5.01 -4.24 8.81
CA CYS A 112 5.58 -5.48 9.36
C CYS A 112 5.46 -5.43 10.90
N THR A 113 4.23 -5.46 11.42
CA THR A 113 3.98 -5.36 12.87
C THR A 113 4.29 -6.69 13.56
N GLY A 114 5.47 -6.79 14.16
CA GLY A 114 5.76 -7.73 15.24
C GLY A 114 5.34 -7.12 16.57
N GLU A 115 4.36 -7.73 17.23
CA GLU A 115 3.94 -7.38 18.59
C GLU A 115 5.11 -7.61 19.55
N SER A 116 5.49 -6.57 20.30
CA SER A 116 6.61 -6.57 21.23
C SER A 116 6.32 -7.50 22.41
N ALA A 117 6.98 -8.66 22.44
CA ALA A 117 6.94 -9.53 23.62
C ALA A 117 7.88 -8.96 24.68
N ALA A 118 7.28 -8.36 25.71
CA ALA A 118 7.98 -7.95 26.92
C ALA A 118 8.59 -9.17 27.65
N GLY A 119 9.86 -9.03 28.03
CA GLY A 119 10.40 -9.63 29.25
C GLY A 119 11.26 -10.88 29.07
N VAL A 120 12.58 -10.72 29.22
CA VAL A 120 13.43 -11.74 29.84
C VAL A 120 14.37 -11.05 30.84
N SER A 121 14.31 -11.52 32.09
CA SER A 121 15.08 -11.03 33.22
C SER A 121 16.57 -11.34 33.11
N ALA A 122 17.38 -10.37 33.51
CA ALA A 122 18.84 -10.46 33.58
C ALA A 122 19.31 -11.33 34.76
N ASP A 123 20.30 -12.18 34.51
CA ASP A 123 21.14 -12.77 35.56
C ASP A 123 22.41 -11.92 35.74
N SER A 124 22.75 -11.62 36.99
CA SER A 124 23.75 -10.62 37.37
C SER A 124 25.08 -11.28 37.68
N ASP A 125 26.17 -10.82 37.06
CA ASP A 125 27.52 -11.04 37.59
C ASP A 125 28.25 -9.71 37.81
N SER A 126 28.86 -9.62 38.99
CA SER A 126 29.37 -8.43 39.63
C SER A 126 30.84 -8.22 39.26
N SER A 127 31.05 -7.44 38.21
CA SER A 127 32.26 -6.65 38.02
C SER A 127 31.83 -5.25 37.58
N THR A 128 32.55 -4.21 38.00
CA THR A 128 32.36 -2.82 37.55
C THR A 128 32.74 -2.73 36.07
N VAL A 129 31.90 -3.34 35.23
CA VAL A 129 31.92 -3.24 33.79
C VAL A 129 31.09 -2.02 33.48
N HIS A 130 31.74 -0.96 32.98
CA HIS A 130 31.01 0.11 32.33
C HIS A 130 30.14 -0.54 31.27
N SER A 131 28.83 -0.46 31.46
CA SER A 131 27.93 -1.05 30.49
C SER A 131 27.71 -0.02 29.40
N VAL A 132 27.70 -0.47 28.15
CA VAL A 132 27.54 0.41 26.99
C VAL A 132 26.05 0.47 26.66
N GLY A 133 25.52 1.68 26.52
CA GLY A 133 24.12 1.95 26.18
C GLY A 133 23.99 2.83 24.94
N LEU A 134 22.79 2.86 24.37
CA LEU A 134 22.44 3.73 23.24
C LEU A 134 21.88 5.06 23.75
N SER A 135 22.21 6.17 23.09
CA SER A 135 21.54 7.44 23.36
C SER A 135 20.12 7.47 22.79
N LEU A 136 19.26 8.36 23.29
CA LEU A 136 17.92 8.59 22.72
C LEU A 136 17.99 8.96 21.22
N GLY A 137 19.04 9.69 20.80
CA GLY A 137 19.28 9.98 19.39
C GLY A 137 19.64 8.74 18.56
N ALA A 138 20.41 7.80 19.13
CA ALA A 138 20.71 6.53 18.48
C ALA A 138 19.45 5.67 18.31
N VAL A 139 18.59 5.63 19.33
CA VAL A 139 17.32 4.90 19.27
C VAL A 139 16.34 5.56 18.29
N TRP A 140 16.28 6.89 18.26
CA TRP A 140 15.50 7.63 17.25
C TRP A 140 15.95 7.30 15.83
N VAL A 141 17.25 7.33 15.56
CA VAL A 141 17.83 6.96 14.26
C VAL A 141 17.40 5.56 13.86
N TRP A 142 17.54 4.61 14.79
CA TRP A 142 17.23 3.22 14.54
C TRP A 142 15.74 2.99 14.26
N ASN A 143 14.85 3.53 15.09
CA ASN A 143 13.40 3.43 14.89
C ASN A 143 12.97 4.10 13.58
N SER A 144 13.52 5.28 13.28
CA SER A 144 13.16 5.99 12.05
C SER A 144 13.66 5.28 10.80
N ALA A 145 14.80 4.58 10.88
CA ALA A 145 15.28 3.73 9.80
C ALA A 145 14.40 2.49 9.58
N LEU A 146 13.82 1.93 10.66
CA LEU A 146 12.92 0.78 10.58
C LEU A 146 11.55 1.15 9.99
N THR A 147 11.01 2.32 10.34
CA THR A 147 9.69 2.75 9.88
C THR A 147 9.72 3.55 8.57
N GLY A 148 10.89 4.07 8.17
CA GLY A 148 11.03 4.99 7.05
C GLY A 148 10.40 6.38 7.31
N ALA A 149 10.10 6.68 8.57
CA ALA A 149 9.43 7.90 9.00
C ALA A 149 10.01 8.41 10.34
N ASP A 150 9.79 9.68 10.66
CA ASP A 150 10.20 10.23 11.95
C ASP A 150 9.50 9.50 13.10
N SER A 151 10.28 8.86 13.97
CA SER A 151 9.79 8.12 15.14
C SER A 151 10.38 8.72 16.43
N PRO A 152 9.84 9.85 16.92
CA PRO A 152 10.40 10.54 18.07
C PRO A 152 10.43 9.66 19.33
N ILE A 153 11.49 9.77 20.12
CA ILE A 153 11.65 9.08 21.41
C ILE A 153 12.04 10.08 22.50
N GLY A 154 11.21 10.19 23.53
CA GLY A 154 11.32 11.24 24.53
C GLY A 154 11.27 12.62 23.89
N GLY A 155 12.29 13.44 24.14
CA GLY A 155 12.45 14.77 23.52
C GLY A 155 13.31 14.79 22.26
N CYS A 156 13.61 13.64 21.65
CA CYS A 156 14.44 13.53 20.45
C CYS A 156 13.59 13.13 19.22
N GLY A 157 13.63 13.91 18.14
CA GLY A 157 12.88 13.65 16.91
C GLY A 157 13.34 14.52 15.75
N ALA A 158 12.82 14.34 14.53
CA ALA A 158 13.25 15.13 13.36
C ALA A 158 13.02 16.64 13.53
N ALA A 159 12.04 17.04 14.34
CA ALA A 159 11.76 18.42 14.70
C ALA A 159 12.86 19.06 15.58
N ASP A 160 13.49 18.27 16.47
CA ASP A 160 14.61 18.69 17.29
C ASP A 160 15.56 17.51 17.53
N THR A 161 16.58 17.41 16.67
CA THR A 161 17.69 16.47 16.82
C THR A 161 18.84 17.07 17.62
N THR A 162 18.68 18.31 18.08
CA THR A 162 19.78 19.14 18.57
C THR A 162 19.93 19.20 20.08
N GLY A 163 18.85 18.92 20.82
CA GLY A 163 18.83 19.01 22.29
C GLY A 163 19.77 18.06 23.03
N GLN A 164 20.13 18.45 24.26
CA GLN A 164 20.78 17.56 25.25
C GLN A 164 19.98 16.28 25.50
N THR A 165 18.67 16.34 25.28
CA THR A 165 17.74 15.20 25.33
C THR A 165 18.17 14.08 24.39
N CYS A 166 18.62 14.36 23.17
CA CYS A 166 19.08 13.33 22.22
C CYS A 166 20.38 12.64 22.64
N ALA A 167 21.19 13.26 23.50
CA ALA A 167 22.44 12.67 24.01
C ALA A 167 22.23 11.86 25.31
N ALA A 168 21.03 11.92 25.91
CA ALA A 168 20.72 11.18 27.12
C ALA A 168 20.71 9.66 26.86
N ASP A 169 21.07 8.89 27.88
CA ASP A 169 20.95 7.44 27.86
C ASP A 169 19.48 7.03 27.65
N SER A 170 19.25 6.11 26.72
CA SER A 170 17.93 5.54 26.45
C SER A 170 17.58 4.42 27.42
N GLY A 171 18.56 3.88 28.14
CA GLY A 171 18.42 2.66 28.94
C GLY A 171 18.53 1.37 28.11
N ILE A 172 18.62 1.46 26.78
CA ILE A 172 18.72 0.31 25.87
C ILE A 172 20.20 -0.07 25.67
N GLY A 173 20.53 -1.34 25.94
CA GLY A 173 21.85 -1.89 25.65
C GLY A 173 22.03 -2.28 24.18
N ILE A 174 23.29 -2.43 23.74
CA ILE A 174 23.60 -2.87 22.38
C ILE A 174 23.04 -4.28 22.11
N GLU A 175 23.12 -5.20 23.08
CA GLU A 175 22.59 -6.56 22.93
C GLU A 175 21.06 -6.55 22.75
N ASP A 176 20.34 -5.78 23.56
CA ASP A 176 18.88 -5.66 23.46
C ASP A 176 18.45 -5.11 22.10
N ALA A 177 19.16 -4.07 21.61
CA ALA A 177 18.92 -3.50 20.29
C ALA A 177 19.21 -4.50 19.16
N TRP A 178 20.26 -5.32 19.30
CA TRP A 178 20.61 -6.35 18.33
C TRP A 178 19.57 -7.47 18.27
N GLN A 179 19.10 -7.96 19.42
CA GLN A 179 18.04 -8.97 19.47
C GLN A 179 16.74 -8.45 18.84
N ASN A 180 16.37 -7.21 19.11
CA ASN A 180 15.21 -6.59 18.47
C ASN A 180 15.39 -6.47 16.94
N HIS A 181 16.60 -6.11 16.46
CA HIS A 181 16.89 -6.08 15.03
C HIS A 181 16.71 -7.45 14.37
N ILE A 182 17.16 -8.53 15.02
CA ILE A 182 16.97 -9.89 14.54
C ILE A 182 15.48 -10.23 14.39
N GLU A 183 14.65 -9.93 15.40
CA GLU A 183 13.22 -10.22 15.35
C GLU A 183 12.50 -9.39 14.27
N ASN A 184 12.84 -8.11 14.12
CA ASN A 184 12.33 -7.28 13.03
C ASN A 184 12.76 -7.82 11.65
N ALA A 185 13.98 -8.32 11.51
CA ALA A 185 14.45 -8.90 10.26
C ALA A 185 13.69 -10.20 9.92
N LYS A 186 13.41 -11.05 10.92
CA LYS A 186 12.60 -12.27 10.75
C LYS A 186 11.18 -11.93 10.33
N SER A 187 10.52 -10.97 10.99
CA SER A 187 9.15 -10.58 10.65
C SER A 187 9.05 -10.02 9.22
N CYS A 188 10.02 -9.18 8.82
CA CYS A 188 10.13 -8.67 7.45
C CYS A 188 10.29 -9.78 6.41
N ALA A 189 11.11 -10.80 6.69
CA ALA A 189 11.30 -11.92 5.77
C ALA A 189 10.00 -12.73 5.58
N VAL A 190 9.25 -12.95 6.67
CA VAL A 190 7.97 -13.65 6.62
C VAL A 190 6.93 -12.86 5.84
N ASP A 191 6.82 -11.54 6.05
CA ASP A 191 5.85 -10.71 5.33
C ASP A 191 6.14 -10.67 3.83
N ARG A 192 7.42 -10.54 3.43
CA ARG A 192 7.82 -10.60 2.01
C ARG A 192 7.42 -11.92 1.35
N LEU A 193 7.59 -13.05 2.04
CA LEU A 193 7.14 -14.36 1.54
C LEU A 193 5.62 -14.43 1.41
N ARG A 194 4.88 -13.85 2.37
CA ARG A 194 3.42 -13.80 2.33
C ARG A 194 2.92 -12.94 1.15
N GLN A 195 3.51 -11.78 0.95
CA GLN A 195 3.18 -10.89 -0.17
C GLN A 195 3.50 -11.55 -1.52
N GLN A 196 4.65 -12.21 -1.64
CA GLN A 196 5.00 -12.95 -2.86
C GLN A 196 3.96 -14.05 -3.16
N ARG A 197 3.54 -14.82 -2.16
CA ARG A 197 2.50 -15.85 -2.34
C ARG A 197 1.16 -15.26 -2.78
N LEU A 198 0.80 -14.08 -2.27
CA LEU A 198 -0.42 -13.38 -2.69
C LEU A 198 -0.32 -12.95 -4.16
N ILE A 199 0.83 -12.40 -4.57
CA ILE A 199 1.09 -12.02 -5.96
C ILE A 199 0.98 -13.25 -6.87
N ASP A 200 1.65 -14.35 -6.50
CA ASP A 200 1.62 -15.61 -7.25
C ASP A 200 0.19 -16.15 -7.37
N TYR A 201 -0.59 -16.08 -6.29
CA TYR A 201 -2.00 -16.47 -6.29
C TYR A 201 -2.83 -15.61 -7.26
N ILE A 202 -2.69 -14.29 -7.21
CA ILE A 202 -3.43 -13.39 -8.11
C ILE A 202 -3.05 -13.68 -9.57
N GLN A 203 -1.75 -13.77 -9.88
CA GLN A 203 -1.26 -14.06 -11.24
C GLN A 203 -1.72 -15.42 -11.77
N ALA A 204 -1.86 -16.43 -10.90
CA ALA A 204 -2.37 -17.74 -11.30
C ALA A 204 -3.88 -17.75 -11.60
N HIS A 205 -4.64 -16.80 -11.05
CA HIS A 205 -6.10 -16.75 -11.15
C HIS A 205 -6.61 -15.58 -12.03
N GLU A 206 -5.74 -14.68 -12.48
CA GLU A 206 -6.09 -13.73 -13.53
C GLU A 206 -6.30 -14.49 -14.85
N PRO A 207 -7.47 -14.37 -15.49
CA PRO A 207 -7.70 -14.97 -16.80
C PRO A 207 -6.72 -14.33 -17.78
N LYS A 208 -5.70 -15.11 -18.19
CA LYS A 208 -4.77 -14.73 -19.26
C LYS A 208 -5.61 -14.45 -20.47
N GLY A 209 -5.71 -13.17 -20.85
CA GLY A 209 -6.60 -12.64 -21.88
C GLY A 209 -6.86 -13.67 -22.97
N GLU A 210 -8.01 -14.35 -22.85
CA GLU A 210 -8.57 -15.10 -23.95
C GLU A 210 -8.89 -14.03 -24.98
N THR A 211 -8.04 -13.96 -26.00
CA THR A 211 -8.22 -13.09 -27.15
C THR A 211 -9.63 -13.35 -27.65
N ILE A 212 -10.53 -12.38 -27.42
CA ILE A 212 -11.87 -12.40 -27.98
C ILE A 212 -11.67 -12.49 -29.51
N PRO A 213 -12.08 -13.59 -30.16
CA PRO A 213 -11.94 -13.74 -31.60
C PRO A 213 -12.75 -12.68 -32.37
#